data_AF-A0A7S2BA02-F1
#
_entry.id   AF-A0A7S2BA02-F1
#
_cell.length_a   1.000
_cell.length_b   1.000
_cell.length_c   1.000
_cell.angle_alpha   90.00
_cell.angle_beta   90.00
_cell.angle_gamma   90.00
#
_symmetry.space_group_name_H-M   'P 1'
#
loop_
_entity.id
_entity.type
_entity.pdbx_description
1 polymer ?
#
loop_
_entity_poly.entity_id
_entity_poly.type
_entity_poly.pdbx_seq_one_letter_code
_entity_poly.pdbx_strand_id
1 'polypeptide(L)'
;GNGRFQWPDGKSFEGRYESDKKHGPGVFKWPDGSKCIGTWSCGKQHGVGTHVSSKGVARKGRWKNGTLDEWIEPAPDQSPAEDSAPSPSLSSPPRTGRSTTSGVSTDTV
;
A
#
# COMPACT_ATOMS: atom_id res chain seq x y z
N GLY A 1 -0.02 28.45 9.09
CA GLY A 1 0.88 28.60 7.92
C GLY A 1 1.80 27.41 7.79
N ASN A 2 2.71 27.40 6.82
CA ASN A 2 3.74 26.35 6.69
C ASN A 2 4.87 26.58 7.70
N GLY A 3 5.43 25.51 8.25
CA GLY A 3 6.51 25.61 9.23
C GLY A 3 7.28 24.32 9.40
N ARG A 4 8.40 24.42 10.11
CA ARG A 4 9.23 23.29 10.52
C ARG A 4 9.42 23.36 12.03
N PHE A 5 9.11 22.27 12.70
CA PHE A 5 9.35 22.11 14.13
C PHE A 5 10.35 21.00 14.35
N GLN A 6 11.34 21.24 15.20
CA GLN A 6 12.38 20.29 15.53
C GLN A 6 12.38 20.09 17.04
N TRP A 7 12.26 18.84 17.46
CA TRP A 7 12.29 18.48 18.88
C TRP A 7 13.74 18.27 19.32
N PRO A 8 14.05 18.50 20.62
CA PRO A 8 15.38 18.19 21.17
C PRO A 8 15.74 16.70 21.06
N ASP A 9 14.73 15.83 20.98
CA ASP A 9 14.86 14.39 20.77
C ASP A 9 15.28 14.00 19.33
N GLY A 10 15.56 14.97 18.46
CA GLY A 10 15.98 14.76 17.07
C GLY A 10 14.84 14.50 16.08
N LYS A 11 13.60 14.35 16.57
CA LYS A 11 12.39 14.32 15.72
C LYS A 11 12.25 15.66 15.00
N SER A 12 11.66 15.66 13.80
CA SER A 12 11.27 16.91 13.13
C SER A 12 9.99 16.75 12.33
N PHE A 13 9.23 17.82 12.21
CA PHE A 13 8.02 17.87 11.41
C PHE A 13 8.09 19.09 10.53
N GLU A 14 7.79 18.90 9.25
CA GLU A 14 7.72 19.95 8.25
C GLU A 14 6.38 19.85 7.54
N GLY A 15 5.60 20.92 7.57
CA GLY A 15 4.27 20.87 6.99
C GLY A 15 3.45 22.09 7.33
N ARG A 16 2.15 21.97 7.10
CA ARG A 16 1.20 23.04 7.44
C ARG A 16 0.74 22.92 8.90
N TYR A 17 0.53 24.08 9.49
CA TYR A 17 0.04 24.28 10.84
C TYR A 17 -1.21 25.14 10.80
N GLU A 18 -2.17 24.76 11.65
CA GLU A 18 -3.42 25.46 11.86
C GLU A 18 -3.72 25.43 13.37
N SER A 19 -3.92 26.61 13.97
CA SER A 19 -4.16 26.76 15.41
C SER A 19 -3.15 25.99 16.27
N ASP A 20 -1.85 26.19 15.98
CA ASP A 20 -0.72 25.54 16.66
C ASP A 20 -0.70 24.01 16.57
N LYS A 21 -1.52 23.43 15.70
CA LYS A 21 -1.61 21.99 15.46
C LYS A 21 -1.18 21.67 14.04
N LYS A 22 -0.53 20.52 13.87
CA LYS A 22 -0.18 19.97 12.56
C LYS A 22 -1.49 19.75 11.77
N HIS A 23 -1.58 20.34 10.58
CA HIS A 23 -2.77 20.31 9.75
C HIS A 23 -2.42 20.31 8.26
N GLY A 24 -3.17 19.59 7.45
CA GLY A 24 -2.90 19.45 6.01
C GLY A 24 -1.64 18.60 5.73
N PRO A 25 -1.01 18.79 4.56
CA PRO A 25 0.15 17.98 4.17
C PRO A 25 1.36 18.25 5.07
N GLY A 26 2.06 17.19 5.44
CA GLY A 26 3.26 17.28 6.25
C GLY A 26 4.10 16.00 6.27
N VAL A 27 5.37 16.18 6.62
CA VAL A 27 6.40 15.15 6.73
C VAL A 27 6.90 15.14 8.17
N PHE A 28 6.73 14.01 8.84
CA PHE A 28 7.31 13.75 10.15
C PHE A 28 8.55 12.86 9.96
N LYS A 29 9.68 13.25 10.54
CA LYS A 29 10.95 12.52 10.49
C LYS A 29 11.34 12.14 11.92
N TRP A 30 11.75 10.89 12.09
CA TRP A 30 12.29 10.38 13.34
C TRP A 30 13.82 10.34 13.27
N PRO A 31 14.50 10.41 14.43
CA PRO A 31 15.97 10.36 14.49
C PRO A 31 16.55 9.02 14.05
N ASP A 32 15.76 7.95 14.03
CA ASP A 32 16.13 6.63 13.50
C ASP A 32 16.24 6.60 11.95
N GLY A 33 15.87 7.69 11.27
CA GLY A 33 15.83 7.78 9.80
C GLY A 33 14.46 7.42 9.19
N SER A 34 13.51 6.92 9.99
CA SER A 34 12.13 6.71 9.56
C SER A 34 11.46 8.05 9.26
N LYS A 35 10.48 8.05 8.34
CA LYS A 35 9.68 9.24 8.02
C LYS A 35 8.26 8.89 7.58
N CYS A 36 7.29 9.71 7.98
CA CYS A 36 5.90 9.60 7.58
C CYS A 36 5.53 10.83 6.77
N ILE A 37 5.05 10.59 5.56
CA ILE A 37 4.59 11.61 4.62
C ILE A 37 3.08 11.43 4.52
N GLY A 38 2.29 12.48 4.75
CA GLY A 38 0.85 12.33 4.64
C GLY A 38 0.10 13.59 5.04
N THR A 39 -1.21 13.43 5.23
CA THR A 39 -2.06 14.51 5.70
C THR A 39 -2.21 14.42 7.22
N TRP A 40 -2.31 15.58 7.85
CA TRP A 40 -2.44 15.75 9.29
C TRP A 40 -3.73 16.52 9.56
N SER A 41 -4.43 16.16 10.63
CA SER A 41 -5.62 16.87 11.09
C SER A 41 -5.60 16.90 12.61
N CYS A 42 -5.79 18.08 13.19
CA CYS A 42 -5.78 18.30 14.64
C CYS A 42 -4.55 17.72 15.34
N GLY A 43 -3.36 17.77 14.70
CA GLY A 43 -2.12 17.24 15.26
C GLY A 43 -1.87 15.75 15.02
N LYS A 44 -2.82 15.03 14.40
CA LYS A 44 -2.76 13.58 14.20
C LYS A 44 -2.73 13.24 12.71
N GLN A 45 -2.06 12.14 12.34
CA GLN A 45 -2.02 11.68 10.95
C GLN A 45 -3.41 11.21 10.51
N HIS A 46 -3.84 11.60 9.31
CA HIS A 46 -5.16 11.32 8.78
C HIS A 46 -5.11 11.14 7.25
N GLY A 47 -6.02 10.33 6.71
CA GLY A 47 -6.11 10.06 5.28
C GLY A 47 -4.99 9.15 4.79
N VAL A 48 -4.68 9.23 3.50
CA VAL A 48 -3.63 8.41 2.89
C VAL A 48 -2.24 9.01 3.20
N GLY A 49 -1.31 8.16 3.61
CA GLY A 49 0.07 8.55 3.86
C GLY A 49 1.06 7.42 3.57
N THR A 50 2.30 7.80 3.36
CA THR A 50 3.44 6.90 3.12
C THR A 50 4.33 6.88 4.35
N HIS A 51 4.51 5.71 4.95
CA HIS A 51 5.48 5.48 6.01
C HIS A 51 6.74 4.86 5.40
N VAL A 52 7.89 5.49 5.63
CA VAL A 52 9.21 5.00 5.25
C VAL A 52 9.93 4.60 6.52
N SER A 53 10.32 3.34 6.61
CA SER A 53 11.14 2.85 7.74
C SER A 53 12.56 3.39 7.68
N SER A 54 13.30 3.28 8.77
CA SER A 54 14.73 3.57 8.85
C SER A 54 15.58 2.84 7.79
N LYS A 55 15.10 1.69 7.31
CA LYS A 55 15.72 0.93 6.21
C LYS A 55 15.39 1.48 4.81
N GLY A 56 14.65 2.58 4.71
CA GLY A 56 14.22 3.17 3.44
C GLY A 56 13.02 2.51 2.78
N VAL A 57 12.44 1.46 3.40
CA VAL A 57 11.26 0.76 2.84
C VAL A 57 10.02 1.62 3.03
N ALA A 58 9.44 2.09 1.92
CA ALA A 58 8.22 2.87 1.88
C ALA A 58 6.96 1.98 1.78
N ARG A 59 5.93 2.29 2.56
CA ARG A 59 4.63 1.61 2.58
C ARG A 59 3.51 2.63 2.62
N LYS A 60 2.49 2.43 1.78
CA LYS A 60 1.33 3.32 1.71
C LYS A 60 0.22 2.77 2.60
N GLY A 61 -0.31 3.61 3.48
CA GLY A 61 -1.36 3.25 4.42
C GLY A 61 -2.41 4.34 4.55
N ARG A 62 -3.62 3.93 4.93
CA ARG A 62 -4.70 4.78 5.38
C ARG A 62 -4.55 5.00 6.88
N TRP A 63 -4.62 6.25 7.30
CA TRP A 63 -4.51 6.67 8.68
C TRP A 63 -5.80 7.33 9.13
N LYS A 64 -6.24 7.03 10.34
CA LYS A 64 -7.41 7.62 10.96
C LYS A 64 -7.08 8.00 12.39
N ASN A 65 -7.12 9.30 12.67
CA ASN A 65 -6.90 9.87 14.00
C ASN A 65 -5.57 9.46 14.64
N GLY A 66 -4.50 9.38 13.85
CA GLY A 66 -3.16 9.01 14.30
C GLY A 66 -2.89 7.51 14.38
N THR A 67 -3.89 6.68 14.12
CA THR A 67 -3.74 5.22 14.03
C THR A 67 -3.75 4.81 12.57
N LEU A 68 -2.89 3.86 12.21
CA LEU A 68 -2.97 3.20 10.92
C LEU A 68 -4.26 2.37 10.88
N ASP A 69 -5.13 2.67 9.92
CA ASP A 69 -6.38 1.98 9.67
C ASP A 69 -6.12 0.73 8.81
N GLU A 70 -5.46 0.92 7.67
CA GLU A 70 -5.23 -0.15 6.69
C GLU A 70 -3.96 0.14 5.87
N TRP A 71 -3.18 -0.88 5.52
CA TRP A 71 -2.12 -0.75 4.50
C TRP A 71 -2.75 -0.87 3.11
N ILE A 72 -2.65 0.16 2.28
CA ILE A 72 -3.35 0.21 0.98
C ILE A 72 -2.58 -0.56 -0.10
N GLU A 73 -1.24 -0.54 -0.08
CA GLU A 73 -0.46 -1.31 -1.05
C GLU A 73 0.74 -2.01 -0.42
N PRO A 74 1.05 -3.25 -0.86
CA PRO A 74 2.38 -3.80 -0.67
C PRO A 74 3.37 -2.90 -1.41
N ALA A 75 4.58 -2.75 -0.86
CA ALA A 75 5.67 -2.07 -1.57
C ALA A 75 5.76 -2.58 -3.02
N PRO A 76 6.22 -1.76 -4.00
CA PRO A 76 6.56 -2.30 -5.31
C PRO A 76 7.47 -3.49 -5.05
N ASP A 77 7.02 -4.64 -5.55
CA ASP A 77 7.73 -5.89 -5.56
C ASP A 77 9.23 -5.61 -5.72
N GLN A 78 9.98 -5.73 -4.63
CA GLN A 78 11.36 -6.14 -4.77
C GLN A 78 11.22 -7.58 -5.22
N SER A 79 10.96 -7.78 -6.52
CA SER A 79 11.22 -9.04 -7.17
C SER A 79 12.67 -9.30 -6.78
N PRO A 80 12.98 -10.29 -5.93
CA PRO A 80 14.33 -10.77 -5.94
C PRO A 80 14.50 -11.20 -7.39
N ALA A 81 15.56 -10.74 -8.05
CA ALA A 81 16.20 -11.69 -8.93
C ALA A 81 16.30 -13.00 -8.10
N GLU A 82 15.92 -14.11 -8.74
CA GLU A 82 16.03 -15.50 -8.25
C GLU A 82 14.69 -16.20 -7.90
N ASP A 83 14.08 -16.76 -8.96
CA ASP A 83 13.76 -18.19 -9.04
C ASP A 83 13.06 -18.84 -7.84
N SER A 84 11.85 -18.38 -7.48
CA SER A 84 10.92 -19.20 -6.70
C SER A 84 9.50 -18.64 -6.78
N ALA A 85 8.74 -19.18 -7.72
CA ALA A 85 7.29 -19.19 -7.63
C ALA A 85 6.85 -19.80 -6.29
N PRO A 86 5.71 -19.36 -5.75
CA PRO A 86 4.56 -20.21 -5.99
C PRO A 86 3.44 -19.42 -6.65
N SER A 87 3.14 -19.81 -7.89
CA SER A 87 1.82 -19.65 -8.48
C SER A 87 0.79 -20.24 -7.51
N PRO A 88 -0.29 -19.55 -7.13
CA PRO A 88 -1.46 -20.22 -6.62
C PRO A 88 -2.11 -20.97 -7.79
N SER A 89 -1.67 -22.21 -8.03
CA SER A 89 -2.43 -23.16 -8.84
C SER A 89 -3.64 -23.59 -8.02
N LEU A 90 -4.85 -23.33 -8.51
CA LEU A 90 -6.01 -24.22 -8.41
C LEU A 90 -7.26 -23.59 -9.06
N SER A 91 -7.36 -23.72 -10.39
CA SER A 91 -8.58 -24.26 -10.99
C SER A 91 -8.43 -24.41 -12.49
N SER A 92 -8.05 -25.62 -12.91
CA SER A 92 -8.57 -26.37 -14.08
C SER A 92 -7.64 -27.56 -14.34
N PRO A 93 -8.08 -28.75 -14.80
CA PRO A 93 -9.40 -29.09 -15.36
C PRO A 93 -9.96 -30.44 -14.81
N PRO A 94 -11.09 -30.95 -15.33
CA PRO A 94 -10.89 -32.12 -16.19
C PRO A 94 -11.55 -31.91 -17.56
N ARG A 95 -10.70 -31.85 -18.59
CA ARG A 95 -11.15 -31.97 -19.97
C ARG A 95 -11.19 -33.46 -20.31
N THR A 96 -12.23 -34.13 -19.85
CA THR A 96 -12.62 -35.44 -20.36
C THR A 96 -13.85 -35.25 -21.23
N GLY A 97 -13.61 -35.04 -22.51
CA GLY A 97 -14.65 -34.94 -23.54
C GLY A 97 -14.07 -35.47 -24.84
N ARG A 98 -13.97 -36.79 -24.91
CA ARG A 98 -13.65 -37.58 -26.09
C ARG A 98 -14.56 -37.15 -27.25
N SER A 99 -13.98 -36.58 -28.29
CA SER A 99 -14.65 -36.42 -29.59
C SER A 99 -15.03 -37.81 -30.07
N THR A 100 -16.30 -38.17 -29.93
CA THR A 100 -16.88 -39.33 -30.61
C THR A 100 -17.59 -38.77 -31.82
N THR A 101 -17.04 -39.10 -32.98
CA THR A 101 -17.57 -38.84 -34.31
C THR A 101 -19.08 -39.04 -34.38
N SER A 102 -19.72 -38.06 -35.01
CA SER A 102 -21.14 -37.94 -35.31
C SER A 102 -21.80 -39.25 -35.74
N GLY A 103 -22.86 -39.61 -35.02
CA GLY A 103 -23.89 -40.54 -35.49
C GLY A 103 -24.91 -39.81 -36.37
N VAL A 104 -25.07 -40.34 -37.58
CA VAL A 104 -26.24 -40.42 -38.47
C VAL A 104 -27.57 -39.79 -38.00
N SER A 105 -28.30 -39.12 -38.91
CA SER A 105 -29.68 -39.48 -39.31
C SER A 105 -30.33 -38.50 -40.32
N THR A 106 -30.74 -39.08 -41.47
CA THR A 106 -32.03 -38.96 -42.22
C THR A 106 -32.60 -37.57 -42.52
N ASP A 107 -32.77 -37.23 -43.81
CA ASP A 107 -33.99 -37.43 -44.63
C ASP A 107 -34.89 -36.19 -44.58
N THR A 108 -35.24 -35.62 -45.74
CA THR A 108 -36.57 -35.03 -46.03
C THR A 108 -36.64 -34.61 -47.51
N VAL A 109 -37.51 -35.35 -48.21
CA VAL A 109 -38.40 -35.06 -49.36
C VAL A 109 -37.84 -34.55 -50.69
#